data_AF-A0A965TE46-F1
#
_entry.id   AF-A0A965TE46-F1
#
_cell.length_a   1.000
_cell.length_b   1.000
_cell.length_c   1.000
_cell.angle_alpha   90.00
_cell.angle_beta   90.00
_cell.angle_gamma   90.00
#
_symmetry.space_group_name_H-M   'P 1'
#
loop_
_entity.id
_entity.type
_entity.pdbx_description
1 polymer ?
#
loop_
_entity_poly.entity_id
_entity_poly.type
_entity_poly.pdbx_seq_one_letter_code
_entity_poly.pdbx_strand_id
1 'polypeptide(L)' 'MKKQYDTLTIGHISLDFNIDYKDNLIIEVGGAVIYSSASAYAGGYRVGVVT' A
#
# COMPACT_ATOMS: atom_id res chain seq x y z
N MET A 1 -25.15 11.03 -5.02
CA MET A 1 -24.51 9.69 -5.14
C MET A 1 -23.72 9.43 -3.86
N LYS A 2 -23.90 8.31 -3.16
CA LYS A 2 -23.17 8.02 -1.91
C LYS A 2 -21.79 7.46 -2.28
N LYS A 3 -20.71 8.13 -1.87
CA LYS A 3 -19.34 7.65 -2.12
C LYS A 3 -19.06 6.45 -1.21
N GLN A 4 -18.53 5.37 -1.77
CA GLN A 4 -18.20 4.16 -1.01
C GLN A 4 -16.84 4.25 -0.29
N TYR A 5 -15.95 5.10 -0.81
CA TYR A 5 -14.61 5.34 -0.30
C TYR A 5 -14.42 6.84 -0.07
N ASP A 6 -13.68 7.18 0.98
CA ASP A 6 -13.25 8.54 1.28
C ASP A 6 -12.06 8.94 0.41
N THR A 7 -11.20 7.96 0.08
CA THR A 7 -10.06 8.14 -0.85
C THR A 7 -9.89 6.94 -1.77
N LEU A 8 -9.42 7.21 -2.99
CA LEU A 8 -9.02 6.21 -3.98
C LEU A 8 -7.60 6.54 -4.43
N THR A 9 -6.65 5.65 -4.12
CA THR A 9 -5.24 5.83 -4.49
C THR A 9 -4.92 4.95 -5.70
N ILE A 10 -4.29 5.52 -6.73
CA ILE A 10 -3.98 4.83 -7.97
C ILE A 10 -2.46 4.74 -8.14
N GLY A 11 -1.97 3.55 -8.45
CA GLY A 11 -0.57 3.30 -8.76
C GLY A 11 -0.17 1.85 -8.53
N HIS A 12 1.10 1.55 -8.80
CA HIS A 12 1.59 0.19 -8.81
C HIS A 12 1.62 -0.43 -7.42
N ILE A 13 1.00 -1.59 -7.29
CA ILE A 13 1.22 -2.52 -6.18
C ILE A 13 2.40 -3.40 -6.58
N SER A 14 3.43 -3.47 -5.73
CA SER A 14 4.65 -4.26 -6.00
C SER A 14 4.84 -5.38 -4.98
N LEU A 15 5.77 -6.27 -5.30
CA LEU A 15 6.37 -7.19 -4.36
C LEU A 15 7.82 -6.76 -4.18
N ASP A 16 8.16 -6.29 -2.99
CA ASP A 16 9.47 -5.75 -2.68
C ASP A 16 10.35 -6.86 -2.11
N PHE A 17 11.58 -6.96 -2.63
CA PHE A 17 12.60 -7.90 -2.20
C PHE A 17 13.68 -7.12 -1.47
N ASN A 18 13.60 -7.11 -0.15
CA ASN A 18 14.58 -6.42 0.69
C ASN A 18 15.67 -7.40 1.09
N ILE A 19 16.90 -7.13 0.65
CA ILE A 19 18.07 -7.95 0.94
C ILE A 19 19.03 -7.10 1.77
N ASP A 20 19.38 -7.57 2.96
CA ASP A 20 20.39 -6.91 3.79
C ASP A 20 21.83 -7.32 3.42
N TYR A 21 22.81 -6.70 4.06
CA TYR A 21 24.23 -6.96 3.80
C TYR A 21 24.72 -8.35 4.24
N LYS A 22 23.87 -9.17 4.89
CA LYS A 22 24.13 -10.54 5.30
C LYS A 22 23.33 -11.55 4.47
N ASP A 23 22.80 -11.12 3.32
CA ASP A 23 21.94 -11.91 2.43
C ASP A 23 20.61 -12.38 3.07
N ASN A 24 20.14 -11.72 4.14
CA ASN A 24 18.81 -11.99 4.66
C ASN A 24 17.77 -11.38 3.73
N LEU A 25 16.85 -12.20 3.23
CA LEU A 25 15.76 -11.79 2.35
C LEU A 25 14.46 -11.62 3.13
N ILE A 26 13.82 -10.47 2.97
CA ILE A 26 12.43 -10.21 3.33
C ILE A 26 11.67 -9.90 2.05
N ILE A 27 10.57 -10.63 1.84
CA ILE A 27 9.65 -10.39 0.72
C ILE A 27 8.37 -9.80 1.30
N GLU A 28 7.97 -8.63 0.84
CA GLU A 28 6.79 -7.93 1.33
C GLU A 28 5.97 -7.29 0.21
N VAL A 29 4.67 -7.12 0.46
CA VAL A 29 3.83 -6.34 -0.46
C VAL A 29 4.19 -4.87 -0.31
N GLY A 30 4.59 -4.27 -1.41
CA GLY A 30 5.12 -2.91 -1.45
C GLY A 30 4.35 -1.99 -2.37
N GLY A 31 5.03 -0.91 -2.75
CA GLY A 31 4.49 0.15 -3.59
C GLY A 31 3.94 1.30 -2.76
N ALA A 32 4.25 2.53 -3.19
CA ALA A 32 3.88 3.75 -2.47
C ALA A 32 2.38 3.83 -2.17
N VAL A 33 1.55 3.28 -3.06
CA VAL A 33 0.10 3.26 -2.91
C VAL A 33 -0.38 2.34 -1.80
N ILE A 34 0.31 1.22 -1.52
CA ILE A 34 -0.04 0.31 -0.42
C ILE A 34 0.24 1.00 0.91
N TYR A 35 1.45 1.54 1.10
CA TYR A 35 1.83 2.20 2.36
C TYR A 35 1.00 3.46 2.65
N SER A 36 0.77 4.30 1.63
CA SER A 36 -0.05 5.51 1.78
C SER A 36 -1.50 5.16 2.12
N SER A 37 -2.04 4.12 1.48
CA SER A 37 -3.42 3.67 1.71
C SER A 37 -3.59 2.98 3.06
N ALA A 38 -2.59 2.20 3.50
CA ALA A 38 -2.57 1.60 4.83
C ALA A 38 -2.53 2.67 5.92
N SER A 39 -1.74 3.74 5.74
CA SER A 39 -1.71 4.89 6.65
C SER A 39 -3.07 5.59 6.73
N ALA A 40 -3.70 5.88 5.58
CA ALA A 40 -5.03 6.47 5.55
C ALA A 40 -6.10 5.56 6.19
N TYR A 41 -6.02 4.24 5.96
CA TYR A 41 -6.91 3.27 6.60
C TYR A 41 -6.74 3.25 8.11
N ALA A 42 -5.50 3.25 8.61
CA ALA A 42 -5.20 3.34 10.03
C ALA A 42 -5.73 4.64 10.66
N GLY A 43 -5.81 5.72 9.88
CA GLY A 43 -6.44 6.99 10.26
C GLY A 43 -7.98 6.97 10.29
N GLY A 44 -8.63 5.84 9.96
CA GLY A 44 -10.08 5.66 10.01
C GLY A 44 -10.81 5.96 8.70
N TYR A 45 -10.09 6.20 7.60
CA TYR A 45 -10.71 6.43 6.29
C TYR A 45 -11.06 5.13 5.58
N ARG A 46 -12.14 5.15 4.78
CA ARG A 46 -12.47 4.08 3.84
C ARG A 46 -11.65 4.26 2.57
N VAL A 47 -10.62 3.44 2.40
CA VAL A 47 -9.65 3.56 1.31
C VAL A 47 -9.89 2.51 0.23
N GLY A 48 -9.87 2.92 -1.03
CA GLY A 48 -9.73 2.02 -2.17
C GLY A 48 -8.34 2.17 -2.80
N VAL A 49 -7.77 1.08 -3.30
CA VAL A 49 -6.50 1.07 -4.04
C VAL A 49 -6.71 0.41 -5.39
N VAL A 50 -6.16 1.02 -6.43
CA VAL A 50 -6.23 0.50 -7.80
C VAL A 50 -4.82 0.52 -8.39
N THR A 51 -4.43 -0.61 -8.95
CA THR A 51 -3.23 -0.75 -9.78
C THR A 51 -3.59 -1.07 -11.21
#